data_AF-A0A1S8ACQ9-F1
#
_entry.id   AF-A0A1S8ACQ9-F1
#
_cell.length_a   1.000
_cell.length_b   1.000
_cell.length_c   1.000
_cell.angle_alpha   90.00
_cell.angle_beta   90.00
_cell.angle_gamma   90.00
#
_symmetry.space_group_name_H-M   'P 1'
#
loop_
_entity.id
_entity.type
_entity.pdbx_description
1 polymer ?
#
loop_
_entity_poly.entity_id
_entity_poly.type
_entity_poly.pdbx_seq_one_letter_code
_entity_poly.pdbx_strand_id
1 'polypeptide(L)' 'VEVDRHFIKEKLDGNIIKLEYVPTSHQLADILTKGLSEQTHDFLEGKLGLINIYSQA' A
#
# COMPACT_ATOMS: atom_id res chain seq x y z
N VAL A 1 4.83 13.17 -22.17
CA VAL A 1 4.19 11.83 -22.34
C VAL A 1 5.16 10.80 -22.87
N GLU A 2 5.71 10.94 -24.09
CA GLU A 2 6.61 9.92 -24.65
C GLU A 2 7.94 9.83 -23.88
N VAL A 3 8.49 10.97 -23.46
CA VAL A 3 9.69 11.06 -22.61
C VAL A 3 9.47 10.38 -21.26
N ASP A 4 8.34 10.59 -20.60
CA ASP A 4 8.04 10.00 -19.29
C ASP A 4 7.92 8.48 -19.39
N ARG A 5 7.30 7.97 -20.47
CA ARG A 5 7.21 6.53 -20.74
C ARG A 5 8.59 5.92 -20.96
N HIS A 6 9.47 6.58 -21.72
CA HIS A 6 10.82 6.09 -21.97
C HIS A 6 11.64 6.10 -20.69
N PHE A 7 11.60 7.20 -19.93
CA PHE A 7 12.28 7.31 -18.64
C PHE A 7 11.82 6.23 -17.65
N ILE A 8 10.52 6.03 -17.47
CA ILE A 8 9.99 5.00 -16.58
C ILE A 8 10.44 3.60 -17.05
N LYS A 9 10.40 3.31 -18.36
CA LYS A 9 10.87 2.03 -18.89
C LYS A 9 12.37 1.81 -18.65
N GLU A 10 13.22 2.81 -18.86
CA GLU A 10 14.65 2.71 -18.56
C GLU A 10 14.90 2.42 -17.07
N LYS A 11 14.12 3.04 -16.16
CA LYS A 11 14.21 2.75 -14.72
C LYS A 11 13.74 1.34 -14.36
N LEU A 12 12.71 0.83 -15.03
CA LEU A 12 12.23 -0.55 -14.86
C LEU A 12 13.27 -1.55 -15.40
N ASP A 13 13.75 -1.37 -16.62
CA ASP A 13 14.72 -2.26 -17.27
C ASP A 13 16.06 -2.27 -16.52
N GLY A 14 16.45 -1.14 -15.93
CA GLY A 14 17.60 -1.03 -15.04
C GLY A 14 17.38 -1.56 -13.62
N ASN A 15 16.22 -2.14 -13.29
CA ASN A 15 15.82 -2.60 -11.96
C ASN A 15 15.90 -1.52 -10.86
N ILE A 16 15.89 -0.24 -11.22
CA ILE A 16 15.85 0.89 -10.27
C ILE A 16 14.45 0.97 -9.64
N ILE A 17 13.41 0.69 -10.43
CA ILE A 17 12.04 0.55 -9.97
C ILE A 17 11.65 -0.92 -10.10
N LYS A 18 11.17 -1.50 -9.01
CA LYS A 18 10.56 -2.83 -9.01
C LYS A 18 9.06 -2.67 -8.80
N LEU A 19 8.28 -3.26 -9.70
CA LEU A 19 6.83 -3.30 -9.55
C LEU A 19 6.45 -4.58 -8.82
N GLU A 20 5.86 -4.43 -7.65
CA GLU A 20 5.29 -5.53 -6.89
C GLU A 20 3.78 -5.39 -6.87
N TYR A 21 3.09 -6.46 -7.25
CA TYR A 21 1.64 -6.48 -7.19
C TYR A 21 1.18 -6.58 -5.74
N VAL A 22 0.33 -5.65 -5.32
CA VAL A 22 -0.35 -5.69 -4.03
C VAL A 22 -1.85 -5.81 -4.32
N PRO A 23 -2.52 -6.89 -3.87
CA PRO A 23 -3.98 -6.97 -3.96
C PRO A 23 -4.62 -5.77 -3.27
N THR A 24 -5.74 -5.27 -3.80
CA THR A 24 -6.44 -4.11 -3.22
C THR A 24 -6.77 -4.30 -1.74
N SER A 25 -7.19 -5.50 -1.34
CA SER A 25 -7.46 -5.85 0.07
C SER A 25 -6.23 -5.81 0.98
N HIS A 26 -5.02 -5.73 0.40
CA HIS A 26 -3.74 -5.73 1.11
C HIS A 26 -3.02 -4.37 1.00
N GLN A 27 -3.64 -3.38 0.36
CA GLN A 27 -3.06 -2.06 0.15
C GLN A 27 -3.13 -1.25 1.46
N LEU A 28 -2.04 -1.25 2.22
CA LEU A 28 -1.94 -0.62 3.54
C LEU A 28 -2.32 0.87 3.55
N ALA A 29 -2.01 1.62 2.48
CA ALA A 29 -2.34 3.04 2.40
C ALA A 29 -3.86 3.33 2.39
N ASP A 30 -4.69 2.34 2.07
CA ASP A 30 -6.13 2.50 2.01
C ASP A 30 -6.73 2.82 3.38
N ILE A 31 -6.07 2.41 4.48
CA ILE A 31 -6.52 2.71 5.84
C ILE A 31 -6.59 4.21 6.12
N LEU A 32 -5.74 5.03 5.49
CA LEU A 32 -5.70 6.49 5.68
C LEU A 32 -6.41 7.27 4.59
N THR A 33 -6.86 6.61 3.51
CA THR A 33 -7.30 7.30 2.29
C THR A 33 -8.70 6.90 1.83
N LYS A 34 -9.28 5.83 2.39
CA LYS A 34 -10.59 5.30 1.99
C LYS A 34 -11.50 5.03 3.19
N GLY A 35 -12.81 5.06 2.94
CA GLY A 35 -13.79 4.46 3.84
C GLY A 35 -13.84 2.95 3.61
N LEU A 36 -13.32 2.17 4.56
CA LEU A 36 -13.25 0.72 4.49
C LEU A 36 -14.37 0.06 5.30
N SER A 37 -14.69 -1.21 4.98
CA SER A 37 -15.48 -2.04 5.90
C SER A 37 -14.66 -2.37 7.14
N GLU A 38 -15.32 -2.58 8.27
CA GLU A 38 -14.69 -2.97 9.56
C GLU A 38 -13.73 -4.14 9.37
N GLN A 39 -14.18 -5.22 8.73
CA GLN A 39 -13.33 -6.39 8.46
C GLN A 39 -12.04 -6.07 7.68
N THR A 40 -12.10 -5.15 6.71
CA THR A 40 -10.92 -4.75 5.94
C THR A 40 -10.02 -3.84 6.76
N HIS A 41 -10.63 -2.95 7.54
CA HIS A 41 -9.93 -2.05 8.43
C HIS A 41 -9.13 -2.83 9.48
N ASP A 42 -9.77 -3.74 10.22
CA ASP A 42 -9.13 -4.58 11.25
C ASP A 42 -7.96 -5.40 10.70
N PHE A 43 -8.13 -5.97 9.50
CA PHE A 43 -7.06 -6.68 8.82
C PHE A 43 -5.87 -5.78 8.51
N LEU A 44 -6.12 -4.58 7.98
CA LEU A 44 -5.06 -3.61 7.65
C LEU A 44 -4.42 -2.99 8.91
N GLU A 45 -5.19 -2.76 9.99
CA GLU A 45 -4.66 -2.32 11.29
C GLU A 45 -3.64 -3.31 11.83
N GLY A 46 -4.00 -4.61 11.85
CA GLY A 46 -3.11 -5.67 12.28
C GLY A 46 -1.88 -5.79 11.39
N LYS A 47 -2.04 -5.69 10.06
CA LYS A 47 -0.93 -5.70 9.11
C LYS A 47 -0.01 -4.47 9.24
N LEU A 48 -0.57 -3.31 9.58
CA LEU A 48 0.19 -2.07 9.81
C LEU A 48 0.91 -2.08 11.15
N GLY A 49 0.46 -2.91 12.11
CA GLY A 49 1.02 -3.00 13.44
C GLY A 49 0.57 -1.86 14.35
N LEU A 50 -0.66 -1.36 14.17
CA LEU A 50 -1.20 -0.31 15.03
C LEU A 50 -1.43 -0.84 16.45
N ILE A 51 -1.08 -0.02 17.43
CA ILE A 51 -1.27 -0.32 18.85
C ILE A 51 -2.48 0.46 19.35
N ASN A 52 -3.45 -0.25 19.93
CA ASN A 52 -4.59 0.38 20.56
C ASN A 52 -4.19 0.97 21.92
N ILE A 53 -3.96 2.29 21.96
CA ILE A 53 -3.61 3.03 23.18
C ILE A 53 -4.74 3.09 24.23
N TYR A 54 -5.95 2.67 23.87
CA TYR A 54 -7.11 2.60 24.76
C TYR A 54 -7.41 1.17 25.23
N SER A 55 -6.65 0.16 24.75
CA SER A 55 -6.80 -1.20 25.27
C SER A 55 -6.38 -1.23 26.74
N GLN A 56 -7.27 -1.69 27.61
CA GLN A 56 -6.93 -1.94 29.01
C GLN A 56 -5.95 -3.11 29.08
N ALA A 57 -4.92 -2.95 29.92
CA ALA A 57 -3.93 -3.98 30.22
C ALA A 57 -4.55 -5.18 30.96
#